data_AF-A0A536EAJ8-F1
#
_entry.id   AF-A0A536EAJ8-F1
#
_cell.length_a   1.000
_cell.length_b   1.000
_cell.length_c   1.000
_cell.angle_alpha   90.00
_cell.angle_beta   90.00
_cell.angle_gamma   90.00
#
_symmetry.space_group_name_H-M   'P 1'
#
loop_
_entity.id
_entity.type
_entity.pdbx_description
1 polymer ?
#
loop_
_entity_poly.entity_id
_entity_poly.type
_entity_poly.pdbx_seq_one_letter_code
_entity_poly.pdbx_strand_id
1 'polypeptide(L)'
;MVGRSSQRDSERFRPDLRERSSAPASDTDAVLAELGRQRAWGQISQHEYDLRRAVAVAPPTLVSRVAEQDLRRLSPDQLDSVRLALASIGAAHSADCDVRPLEERPPWRWIRSGPWRIVYRRSHGDEPAGCWVVARVLDERDLDTAARTM
;
A
#
# COMPACT_ATOMS: atom_id res chain seq x y z
N MET A 1 -11.01 -4.73 -71.32
CA MET A 1 -11.74 -3.49 -71.67
C MET A 1 -12.58 -3.12 -70.46
N VAL A 2 -12.51 -1.86 -70.04
CA VAL A 2 -12.91 -1.33 -68.73
C VAL A 2 -14.42 -1.05 -68.64
N GLY A 3 -14.99 -1.22 -67.44
CA GLY A 3 -16.24 -0.57 -66.99
C GLY A 3 -17.23 -1.55 -66.33
N ARG A 4 -17.91 -1.26 -65.22
CA ARG A 4 -18.12 -0.04 -64.43
C ARG A 4 -18.55 -0.40 -63.00
N SER A 5 -18.28 0.55 -62.11
CA SER A 5 -18.68 0.72 -60.72
C SER A 5 -20.14 0.41 -60.38
N SER A 6 -20.40 -0.13 -59.18
CA SER A 6 -21.48 0.35 -58.30
C SER A 6 -21.36 -0.21 -56.86
N GLN A 7 -21.33 0.70 -55.87
CA GLN A 7 -22.08 0.71 -54.60
C GLN A 7 -22.31 -0.64 -53.86
N ARG A 8 -22.09 -0.79 -52.55
CA ARG A 8 -22.48 0.09 -51.43
C ARG A 8 -22.06 -0.58 -50.11
N ASP A 9 -21.86 0.27 -49.09
CA ASP A 9 -22.14 0.06 -47.65
C ASP A 9 -22.13 -1.35 -47.05
N SER A 10 -21.29 -1.50 -46.01
CA SER A 10 -21.38 -2.35 -44.81
C SER A 10 -19.93 -2.76 -44.53
N GLU A 11 -19.27 -2.43 -43.43
CA GLU A 11 -19.76 -2.53 -42.06
C GLU A 11 -19.13 -1.43 -41.22
N ARG A 12 -19.98 -0.77 -40.44
CA ARG A 12 -19.58 0.10 -39.34
C ARG A 12 -18.78 -0.75 -38.37
N PHE A 13 -17.46 -0.55 -38.30
CA PHE A 13 -16.68 -0.91 -37.12
C PHE A 13 -17.26 -0.09 -35.94
N ARG A 14 -18.19 -0.71 -35.22
CA ARG A 14 -18.57 -0.29 -33.88
C ARG A 14 -17.43 -0.74 -32.98
N PRO A 15 -16.65 0.16 -32.34
CA PRO A 15 -15.91 -0.27 -31.18
C PRO A 15 -16.95 -0.65 -30.13
N ASP A 16 -17.03 -1.94 -29.80
CA ASP A 16 -17.84 -2.44 -28.70
C ASP A 16 -17.49 -1.64 -27.43
N LEU A 17 -18.39 -0.72 -27.13
CA LEU A 17 -18.37 0.11 -25.95
C LEU A 17 -18.84 -0.78 -24.79
N ARG A 18 -17.97 -0.92 -23.79
CA ARG A 18 -18.19 -1.62 -22.50
C ARG A 18 -18.01 -3.13 -22.52
N GLU A 19 -16.76 -3.55 -22.58
CA GLU A 19 -16.25 -4.28 -21.42
C GLU A 19 -15.71 -3.25 -20.43
N ARG A 20 -16.63 -2.64 -19.68
CA ARG A 20 -16.27 -2.19 -18.33
C ARG A 20 -15.99 -3.49 -17.60
N SER A 21 -14.75 -3.94 -17.69
CA SER A 21 -14.20 -4.95 -16.81
C SER A 21 -14.36 -4.36 -15.42
N SER A 22 -15.51 -4.64 -14.78
CA SER A 22 -15.61 -4.68 -13.34
C SER A 22 -14.75 -5.85 -12.93
N ALA A 23 -13.43 -5.68 -13.04
CA ALA A 23 -12.53 -6.42 -12.18
C ALA A 23 -13.12 -6.27 -10.77
N PRO A 24 -13.27 -7.36 -9.99
CA PRO A 24 -13.68 -7.23 -8.62
C PRO A 24 -12.78 -6.14 -8.02
N ALA A 25 -13.40 -5.10 -7.44
CA ALA A 25 -12.66 -4.06 -6.74
C ALA A 25 -11.61 -4.78 -5.90
N SER A 26 -10.32 -4.48 -6.09
CA SER A 26 -9.26 -5.12 -5.31
C SER A 26 -9.68 -5.08 -3.84
N ASP A 27 -9.39 -6.10 -3.02
CA ASP A 27 -9.79 -6.09 -1.60
C ASP A 27 -9.43 -4.73 -0.94
N THR A 28 -8.33 -4.12 -1.38
CA THR A 28 -7.94 -2.75 -1.05
C THR A 28 -8.98 -1.67 -1.43
N ASP A 29 -9.50 -1.66 -2.66
CA ASP A 29 -10.47 -0.66 -3.13
C ASP A 29 -11.78 -0.72 -2.34
N ALA A 30 -12.25 -1.93 -2.01
CA ALA A 30 -13.43 -2.13 -1.19
C ALA A 30 -13.22 -1.58 0.24
N VAL A 31 -12.05 -1.84 0.83
CA VAL A 31 -11.66 -1.30 2.14
C VAL A 31 -11.58 0.23 2.11
N LEU A 32 -10.93 0.80 1.09
CA LEU A 32 -10.82 2.26 0.94
C LEU A 32 -12.19 2.93 0.77
N ALA A 33 -13.11 2.31 0.02
CA ALA A 33 -14.47 2.80 -0.15
C ALA A 33 -15.25 2.78 1.17
N GLU A 34 -15.08 1.75 1.99
CA GLU A 34 -15.70 1.67 3.32
C GLU A 34 -15.13 2.71 4.28
N LEU A 35 -13.80 2.89 4.33
CA LEU A 35 -13.17 3.95 5.12
C LEU A 35 -13.68 5.34 4.72
N GLY A 36 -13.85 5.58 3.42
CA GLY A 36 -14.43 6.83 2.89
C GLY A 36 -15.86 7.05 3.39
N ARG A 37 -16.70 6.01 3.41
CA ARG A 37 -18.08 6.07 3.95
C ARG A 37 -18.09 6.39 5.45
N GLN A 38 -17.29 5.68 6.24
CA GLN A 38 -17.19 5.91 7.69
C GLN A 38 -16.79 7.37 7.99
N ARG A 39 -15.82 7.89 7.23
CA ARG A 39 -15.37 9.28 7.36
C ARG A 39 -16.45 10.28 6.94
N ALA A 40 -17.15 10.03 5.82
CA ALA A 40 -18.22 10.89 5.31
C ALA A 40 -19.42 10.95 6.28
N TRP A 41 -19.69 9.84 6.98
CA TRP A 41 -20.72 9.76 8.01
C TRP A 41 -20.26 10.20 9.40
N GLY A 42 -19.03 10.71 9.53
CA GLY A 42 -18.50 11.21 10.81
C GLY A 42 -18.26 10.14 11.87
N GLN A 43 -18.20 8.86 11.48
CA GLN A 43 -17.95 7.75 12.40
C GLN A 43 -16.48 7.66 12.83
N ILE A 44 -15.59 8.19 12.00
CA ILE A 44 -14.15 8.27 12.29
C ILE A 44 -13.64 9.70 12.03
N SER A 45 -12.62 10.09 12.78
CA SER A 45 -11.92 11.36 12.57
C SER A 45 -11.13 11.34 11.26
N GLN A 46 -10.73 12.52 10.76
CA GLN A 46 -9.84 12.63 9.60
C GLN A 46 -8.52 11.88 9.84
N HIS A 47 -7.94 12.05 11.02
CA HIS A 47 -6.70 11.38 11.42
C HIS A 47 -6.81 9.86 11.41
N GLU A 48 -7.91 9.32 11.96
CA GLU A 48 -8.15 7.87 11.97
C GLU A 48 -8.38 7.34 10.55
N TYR A 49 -9.03 8.11 9.68
CA TYR A 49 -9.15 7.78 8.26
C TYR A 49 -7.79 7.71 7.57
N ASP A 50 -6.94 8.73 7.74
CA ASP A 50 -5.62 8.79 7.10
C ASP A 50 -4.71 7.65 7.58
N LEU A 51 -4.75 7.33 8.88
CA LEU A 51 -4.03 6.19 9.45
C LEU A 51 -4.49 4.85 8.85
N ARG A 52 -5.80 4.58 8.82
CA ARG A 52 -6.32 3.32 8.29
C ARG A 52 -6.08 3.19 6.80
N ARG A 53 -6.19 4.30 6.06
CA ARG A 53 -5.85 4.38 4.64
C ARG A 53 -4.38 4.08 4.39
N ALA A 54 -3.48 4.53 5.26
CA ALA A 54 -2.05 4.26 5.13
C ALA A 54 -1.73 2.76 5.19
N VAL A 55 -2.41 2.03 6.07
CA VAL A 55 -2.23 0.57 6.23
C VAL A 55 -2.96 -0.22 5.14
N ALA A 56 -4.14 0.21 4.73
CA ALA A 56 -4.99 -0.54 3.77
C ALA A 56 -4.36 -0.75 2.38
N VAL A 57 -3.43 0.13 1.97
CA VAL A 57 -2.73 0.02 0.69
C VAL A 57 -1.46 -0.82 0.76
N ALA A 58 -1.05 -1.24 1.96
CA ALA A 58 0.03 -2.19 2.10
C ALA A 58 -0.38 -3.54 1.47
N PRO A 59 0.56 -4.35 0.97
CA PRO A 59 0.29 -5.78 0.77
C PRO A 59 -0.21 -6.38 2.09
N PRO A 60 -0.78 -7.61 2.12
CA PRO A 60 -1.27 -8.23 3.35
C PRO A 60 -0.25 -8.09 4.50
N THR A 61 -0.53 -7.17 5.43
CA THR A 61 0.44 -6.72 6.44
C THR A 61 -0.20 -6.71 7.81
N LEU A 62 0.45 -7.37 8.75
CA LEU A 62 0.17 -7.26 10.17
C LEU A 62 0.96 -6.07 10.72
N VAL A 63 0.26 -5.12 11.31
CA VAL A 63 0.88 -3.98 12.00
C VAL A 63 0.94 -4.31 13.48
N SER A 64 2.11 -4.24 14.09
CA SER A 64 2.24 -4.45 15.53
C SER A 64 1.54 -3.33 16.30
N ARG A 65 1.15 -3.58 17.56
CA ARG A 65 0.59 -2.52 18.43
C ARG A 65 1.54 -1.33 18.60
N VAL A 66 2.85 -1.56 18.58
CA VAL A 66 3.84 -0.49 18.70
C VAL A 66 3.89 0.32 17.39
N ALA A 67 3.87 -0.35 16.24
CA ALA A 67 3.79 0.33 14.94
C ALA A 67 2.48 1.13 14.79
N GLU A 68 1.34 0.64 15.30
CA GLU A 68 0.10 1.42 15.34
C GLU A 68 0.26 2.70 16.17
N GLN A 69 0.92 2.61 17.32
CA GLN A 69 1.21 3.79 18.16
C GLN A 69 2.17 4.75 17.48
N ASP A 70 3.20 4.24 16.80
CA ASP A 70 4.14 5.02 16.01
C ASP A 70 3.38 5.82 14.92
N LEU A 71 2.51 5.15 14.16
CA LEU A 71 1.67 5.76 13.12
C LEU A 71 0.72 6.83 13.69
N ARG A 72 0.12 6.59 14.85
CA ARG A 72 -0.82 7.56 15.48
C ARG A 72 -0.16 8.89 15.83
N ARG A 73 1.17 8.93 16.00
CA ARG A 73 1.93 10.14 16.34
C ARG A 73 2.29 10.99 15.13
N LEU A 74 2.13 10.46 13.92
CA LEU A 74 2.48 11.14 12.68
C LEU A 74 1.43 12.18 12.29
N SER A 75 1.86 13.25 11.64
CA SER A 75 0.94 14.18 10.97
C SER A 75 0.36 13.57 9.68
N PRO A 76 -0.72 14.13 9.12
CA PRO A 76 -1.30 13.64 7.86
C PRO A 76 -0.29 13.56 6.70
N ASP A 77 0.57 14.57 6.53
CA ASP A 77 1.58 14.60 5.47
C ASP A 77 2.65 13.50 5.66
N GLN A 78 2.97 13.20 6.92
CA GLN A 78 3.89 12.13 7.28
C GLN A 78 3.24 10.76 7.05
N LEU A 79 1.95 10.60 7.37
CA LEU A 79 1.19 9.39 7.09
C LEU A 79 1.14 9.08 5.59
N ASP A 80 0.94 10.09 4.73
CA ASP A 80 0.95 9.88 3.28
C ASP A 80 2.34 9.45 2.77
N SER A 81 3.41 9.96 3.35
CA SER A 81 4.79 9.52 3.03
C SER A 81 5.03 8.07 3.47
N VAL A 82 4.60 7.71 4.68
CA VAL A 82 4.72 6.34 5.20
C VAL A 82 3.85 5.36 4.41
N ARG A 83 2.65 5.79 3.98
CA ARG A 83 1.72 5.01 3.17
C ARG A 83 2.37 4.48 1.89
N LEU A 84 3.13 5.33 1.17
CA LEU A 84 3.80 4.93 -0.07
C LEU A 84 4.84 3.83 0.17
N ALA A 85 5.58 3.90 1.28
CA ALA A 85 6.54 2.86 1.62
C ALA A 85 5.89 1.59 2.16
N LEU A 86 4.79 1.70 2.92
CA LEU A 86 3.97 0.54 3.30
C LEU A 86 3.45 -0.20 2.06
N ALA A 87 2.95 0.52 1.06
CA ALA A 87 2.52 -0.04 -0.23
C ALA A 87 3.67 -0.72 -1.01
N SER A 88 4.91 -0.30 -0.77
CA SER A 88 6.11 -0.83 -1.43
C SER A 88 6.74 -2.01 -0.68
N ILE A 89 6.23 -2.41 0.48
CA ILE A 89 6.72 -3.58 1.21
C ILE A 89 6.66 -4.81 0.30
N GLY A 90 7.76 -5.56 0.24
CA GLY A 90 7.82 -6.78 -0.57
C GLY A 90 7.91 -6.58 -2.08
N ALA A 91 7.69 -5.36 -2.59
CA ALA A 91 8.03 -4.98 -3.95
C ALA A 91 9.55 -4.74 -4.02
N ALA A 92 10.31 -5.83 -4.12
CA ALA A 92 11.76 -5.86 -3.88
C ALA A 92 12.63 -4.96 -4.79
N HIS A 93 12.08 -4.16 -5.71
CA HIS A 93 12.84 -3.50 -6.78
C HIS A 93 12.26 -2.17 -7.26
N SER A 94 11.45 -1.44 -6.48
CA SER A 94 11.15 -0.06 -6.89
C SER A 94 12.41 0.80 -6.65
N ALA A 95 12.87 1.50 -7.69
CA ALA A 95 14.15 2.22 -7.70
C ALA A 95 14.28 3.28 -6.58
N ASP A 96 13.16 3.66 -5.96
CA ASP A 96 13.07 4.69 -4.93
C ASP A 96 13.11 4.13 -3.50
N CYS A 97 12.99 2.81 -3.32
CA CYS A 97 12.92 2.18 -2.01
C CYS A 97 14.27 1.62 -1.57
N ASP A 98 14.95 2.31 -0.65
CA ASP A 98 16.15 1.80 0.02
C ASP A 98 15.72 0.78 1.08
N VAL A 99 15.87 -0.51 0.75
CA VAL A 99 15.59 -1.63 1.63
C VAL A 99 16.90 -2.21 2.14
N ARG A 100 17.10 -2.25 3.46
CA ARG A 100 18.29 -2.82 4.08
C ARG A 100 17.97 -3.80 5.20
N PRO A 101 18.84 -4.78 5.47
CA PRO A 101 18.74 -5.59 6.67
C PRO A 101 18.87 -4.71 7.92
N LEU A 102 18.20 -5.12 8.99
CA LEU A 102 18.49 -4.66 10.34
C LEU A 102 19.56 -5.58 10.90
N GLU A 103 20.84 -5.23 10.71
CA GLU A 103 22.00 -6.12 10.91
C GLU A 103 22.02 -6.82 12.27
N GLU A 104 21.68 -6.11 13.34
CA GLU A 104 21.67 -6.66 14.69
C GLU A 104 20.51 -7.64 14.96
N ARG A 105 19.51 -7.69 14.06
CA ARG A 105 18.28 -8.46 14.24
C ARG A 105 17.75 -9.08 12.95
N PRO A 106 18.37 -10.15 12.44
CA PRO A 106 17.69 -10.99 11.45
C PRO A 106 16.39 -11.58 12.05
N PRO A 107 15.31 -11.79 11.26
CA PRO A 107 15.19 -11.58 9.81
C PRO A 107 14.64 -10.18 9.44
N TRP A 108 14.77 -9.20 10.34
CA TRP A 108 14.18 -7.88 10.15
C TRP A 108 14.93 -7.07 9.10
N ARG A 109 14.15 -6.26 8.39
CA ARG A 109 14.61 -5.32 7.38
C ARG A 109 13.95 -3.98 7.64
N TRP A 110 14.49 -2.93 7.08
CA TRP A 110 13.82 -1.64 7.03
C TRP A 110 13.77 -1.10 5.62
N ILE A 111 12.71 -0.34 5.32
CA ILE A 111 12.52 0.41 4.08
C ILE A 111 12.49 1.91 4.41
N ARG A 112 13.18 2.71 3.61
CA ARG A 112 13.21 4.17 3.75
C ARG A 112 12.01 4.83 3.07
N SER A 113 11.42 5.82 3.74
CA SER A 113 10.49 6.79 3.15
C SER A 113 10.80 8.20 3.68
N GLY A 114 11.57 8.99 2.93
CA GLY A 114 12.10 10.25 3.44
C GLY A 114 12.87 10.05 4.76
N PRO A 115 12.49 10.73 5.86
CA PRO A 115 13.12 10.55 7.16
C PRO A 115 12.69 9.25 7.86
N TRP A 116 11.63 8.58 7.39
CA TRP A 116 11.05 7.44 8.07
C TRP A 116 11.74 6.13 7.70
N ARG A 117 11.79 5.22 8.66
CA ARG A 117 12.27 3.84 8.56
C ARG A 117 11.16 2.93 9.05
N ILE A 118 10.63 2.11 8.14
CA ILE A 118 9.59 1.13 8.46
C ILE A 118 10.29 -0.20 8.64
N VAL A 119 10.25 -0.76 9.84
CA VAL A 119 10.90 -2.03 10.17
C VAL A 119 9.90 -3.16 9.96
N TYR A 120 10.26 -4.12 9.11
CA TYR A 120 9.37 -5.20 8.71
C TYR A 120 10.09 -6.53 8.45
N ARG A 121 9.32 -7.62 8.40
CA ARG A 121 9.77 -8.96 7.99
C ARG A 121 8.65 -9.75 7.33
N ARG A 122 8.96 -10.88 6.70
CA ARG A 122 7.96 -11.88 6.33
C ARG A 122 7.31 -12.47 7.59
N SER A 123 6.03 -12.81 7.50
CA SER A 123 5.36 -13.58 8.54
C SER A 123 6.01 -14.95 8.73
N HIS A 124 5.96 -15.48 9.95
CA HIS A 124 6.43 -16.83 10.28
C HIS A 124 5.63 -17.45 11.43
N GLY A 125 5.72 -18.77 11.58
CA GLY A 125 5.04 -19.49 12.66
C GLY A 125 3.51 -19.43 12.51
N ASP A 126 2.83 -19.04 13.58
CA ASP A 126 1.35 -18.96 13.65
C ASP A 126 0.77 -17.71 12.96
N GLU A 127 1.61 -16.83 12.43
CA GLU A 127 1.17 -15.66 11.68
C GLU A 127 0.63 -16.07 10.30
N PRO A 128 -0.39 -15.36 9.75
CA PRO A 128 -0.92 -15.66 8.42
C PRO A 128 0.17 -15.75 7.36
N ALA A 129 0.21 -16.87 6.63
CA ALA A 129 1.22 -17.13 5.63
C ALA A 129 1.16 -16.12 4.48
N GLY A 130 2.32 -15.70 3.99
CA GLY A 130 2.42 -14.75 2.87
C GLY A 130 2.25 -13.28 3.27
N CYS A 131 1.96 -12.99 4.53
CA CYS A 131 1.90 -11.63 5.04
C CYS A 131 3.27 -11.03 5.34
N TRP A 132 3.29 -9.71 5.47
CA TRP A 132 4.37 -8.95 6.07
C TRP A 132 4.01 -8.57 7.49
N VAL A 133 5.01 -8.40 8.34
CA VAL A 133 4.84 -7.90 9.71
C VAL A 133 5.61 -6.61 9.83
N VAL A 134 4.93 -5.51 10.11
CA VAL A 134 5.53 -4.21 10.43
C VAL A 134 5.64 -4.10 11.94
N ALA A 135 6.87 -4.08 12.44
CA ALA A 135 7.12 -3.96 13.87
C ALA A 135 7.11 -2.52 14.34
N ARG A 136 7.70 -1.59 13.58
CA ARG A 136 7.92 -0.20 13.97
C ARG A 136 7.86 0.74 12.76
N VAL A 137 7.50 2.00 13.02
CA VAL A 137 7.62 3.11 12.07
C VAL A 137 8.39 4.23 12.77
N LEU A 138 9.61 4.51 12.35
CA LEU A 138 10.56 5.30 13.13
C LEU A 138 11.14 6.44 12.31
N ASP A 139 11.54 7.51 12.98
CA ASP A 139 12.50 8.44 12.39
C ASP A 139 13.88 7.75 12.26
N GLU A 140 14.70 8.16 11.30
CA GLU A 140 16.04 7.60 11.11
C GLU A 140 16.91 7.66 12.37
N ARG A 141 16.72 8.67 13.22
CA ARG A 141 17.47 8.86 14.48
C ARG A 141 17.16 7.80 15.53
N ASP A 142 15.98 7.18 15.45
CA ASP A 142 15.51 6.21 16.44
C ASP A 142 15.78 4.75 16.03
N LEU A 143 16.28 4.53 14.80
CA LEU A 143 16.48 3.20 14.25
C LEU A 143 17.44 2.34 15.09
N ASP A 144 18.61 2.89 15.47
CA ASP A 144 19.62 2.17 16.25
C ASP A 144 19.16 1.84 17.67
N THR A 145 18.33 2.70 18.24
CA THR A 145 17.72 2.44 19.55
C THR A 145 16.68 1.33 19.44
N ALA A 146 15.83 1.39 18.42
CA ALA A 146 14.82 0.36 18.19
C ALA A 146 15.45 -1.00 17.88
N ALA A 147 16.54 -1.05 17.12
CA ALA A 147 17.29 -2.26 16.80
C ALA A 147 17.71 -3.02 18.07
N ARG A 148 18.05 -2.31 19.13
CA ARG A 148 18.47 -2.90 20.41
C ARG A 148 17.28 -3.38 21.26
N THR A 149 16.14 -2.67 21.20
CA THR A 149 15.00 -2.88 22.12
C THR A 149 13.83 -3.72 21.61
N MET A 150 13.81 -4.05 20.30
CA MET A 150 12.76 -4.89 19.70
C MET A 150 12.79 -6.34 20.19
#